data_AF-A0A1B6GN15-F1
#
_entry.id   AF-A0A1B6GN15-F1
#
_cell.length_a   1.000
_cell.length_b   1.000
_cell.length_c   1.000
_cell.angle_alpha   90.00
_cell.angle_beta   90.00
_cell.angle_gamma   90.00
#
_symmetry.space_group_name_H-M   'P 1'
#
loop_
_entity.id
_entity.type
_entity.pdbx_description
1 polymer ?
#
loop_
_entity_poly.entity_id
_entity_poly.type
_entity_poly.pdbx_seq_one_letter_code
_entity_poly.pdbx_strand_id
1 'polypeptide(L)'
;MTVAEEVDIGTEIGIVQAVDQDIGENANIGYLITYGNEDNMFVLNTTEDNRAVLLVGNRLDRETASQYIITIKCFKSSALPSSLRKPYNRQDPSERQIRIRVSDVDDNLPQFSDNNVTLGVRVNVPVDTLLLTLSATDLDVDAAPISFQIESIKFNNFALSENKTYFSLDNSTGEIRTATSMTPFSDGFFTLSISAMNSPNRTYATVKIFVVRERGLLKFVFSRPPADVRQSLPKFRQEIEKALAVPASLNVYDTQFHAKLDGSLDFSSTSSCFQLVGDRGLDLKEMENLLQPGRNVEIDKIYSNFNVQDVQRCTLQLGKAGVTWAQLCVLVIAAFIGLASLVSGCVLCFSYNRWQRFR
;
A
#
# COMPACT_ATOMS: atom_id res chain seq x y z
N MET A 1 -9.47 39.81 -7.74
CA MET A 1 -9.61 39.80 -6.27
C MET A 1 -9.17 38.43 -5.78
N THR A 2 -8.72 38.33 -4.54
CA THR A 2 -8.32 37.07 -3.92
C THR A 2 -8.99 36.97 -2.56
N VAL A 3 -9.47 35.78 -2.22
CA VAL A 3 -10.09 35.46 -0.93
C VAL A 3 -9.57 34.10 -0.49
N ALA A 4 -9.29 33.91 0.80
CA ALA A 4 -8.94 32.60 1.32
C ALA A 4 -10.15 31.66 1.29
N GLU A 5 -9.91 30.37 1.12
CA GLU A 5 -10.93 29.38 1.48
C GLU A 5 -11.16 29.34 2.99
N GLU A 6 -12.18 28.57 3.41
CA GLU A 6 -12.54 28.40 4.82
C GLU A 6 -12.89 29.70 5.59
N VAL A 7 -13.09 30.81 4.88
CA VAL A 7 -13.58 32.06 5.47
C VAL A 7 -15.09 31.98 5.76
N ASP A 8 -15.53 32.69 6.79
CA ASP A 8 -16.93 32.73 7.18
C ASP A 8 -17.82 33.30 6.07
N ILE A 9 -19.04 32.77 5.95
CA ILE A 9 -20.07 33.33 5.07
C ILE A 9 -20.35 34.78 5.48
N GLY A 10 -20.39 35.67 4.50
CA GLY A 10 -20.51 37.12 4.71
C GLY A 10 -19.18 37.85 4.79
N THR A 11 -18.03 37.17 4.67
CA THR A 11 -16.72 37.82 4.56
C THR A 11 -16.65 38.71 3.33
N GLU A 12 -16.11 39.94 3.50
CA GLU A 12 -15.91 40.89 2.41
C GLU A 12 -14.71 40.50 1.54
N ILE A 13 -14.96 40.30 0.24
CA ILE A 13 -13.95 40.03 -0.78
C ILE A 13 -13.42 41.33 -1.37
N GLY A 14 -14.30 42.32 -1.51
CA GLY A 14 -13.94 43.65 -2.01
C GLY A 14 -15.16 44.46 -2.46
N ILE A 15 -14.88 45.65 -2.97
CA ILE A 15 -15.91 46.64 -3.32
C ILE A 15 -15.91 46.88 -4.83
N VAL A 16 -17.11 46.96 -5.39
CA VAL A 16 -17.36 47.33 -6.78
C VAL A 16 -18.13 48.64 -6.79
N GLN A 17 -17.69 49.58 -7.64
CA GLN A 17 -18.30 50.89 -7.74
C GLN A 17 -18.51 51.25 -9.22
N ALA A 18 -19.74 51.61 -9.56
CA ALA A 18 -20.11 52.27 -10.79
C ALA A 18 -20.33 53.77 -10.53
N VAL A 19 -20.28 54.57 -11.59
CA VAL A 19 -20.45 56.03 -11.53
C VAL A 19 -21.55 56.41 -12.53
N ASP A 20 -22.60 57.06 -12.03
CA ASP A 20 -23.66 57.68 -12.83
C ASP A 20 -23.52 59.21 -12.73
N GLN A 21 -23.82 59.93 -13.80
CA GLN A 21 -23.72 61.40 -13.88
C GLN A 21 -25.04 62.10 -13.54
N ASP A 22 -26.12 61.35 -13.35
CA ASP A 22 -27.41 61.87 -12.93
C ASP A 22 -27.37 62.42 -11.48
N ILE A 23 -28.37 63.21 -11.10
CA ILE A 23 -28.47 63.88 -9.78
C ILE A 23 -29.74 63.45 -9.06
N GLY A 24 -29.67 63.33 -7.73
CA GLY A 24 -30.80 62.97 -6.88
C GLY A 24 -31.14 61.48 -6.95
N GLU A 25 -32.40 61.11 -6.81
CA GLU A 25 -32.84 59.70 -6.83
C GLU A 25 -32.52 58.97 -8.14
N ASN A 26 -32.34 59.71 -9.23
CA ASN A 26 -31.93 59.16 -10.53
C ASN A 26 -30.48 58.66 -10.55
N ALA A 27 -29.67 59.06 -9.57
CA ALA A 27 -28.29 58.62 -9.41
C ALA A 27 -28.16 57.31 -8.61
N ASN A 28 -29.27 56.73 -8.12
CA ASN A 28 -29.23 55.50 -7.33
C ASN A 28 -28.94 54.28 -8.21
N ILE A 29 -27.86 53.57 -7.87
CA ILE A 29 -27.34 52.44 -8.65
C ILE A 29 -27.65 51.13 -7.93
N GLY A 30 -28.37 50.23 -8.61
CA GLY A 30 -28.52 48.83 -8.22
C GLY A 30 -27.42 47.96 -8.83
N TYR A 31 -27.05 46.88 -8.14
CA TYR A 31 -26.05 45.92 -8.60
C TYR A 31 -26.60 44.49 -8.57
N LEU A 32 -26.17 43.67 -9.53
CA LEU A 32 -26.58 42.27 -9.61
C LEU A 32 -25.49 41.43 -10.27
N ILE A 33 -25.34 40.19 -9.81
CA ILE A 33 -24.54 39.16 -10.49
C ILE A 33 -25.40 38.49 -11.58
N THR A 34 -24.98 38.61 -12.83
CA THR A 34 -25.73 38.13 -14.02
C THR A 34 -25.19 36.83 -14.62
N TYR A 35 -23.99 36.40 -14.21
CA TYR A 35 -23.35 35.18 -14.72
C TYR A 35 -22.27 34.67 -13.75
N GLY A 36 -22.04 33.35 -13.72
CA GLY A 36 -20.91 32.69 -13.05
C GLY A 36 -21.07 32.50 -11.55
N ASN A 37 -22.30 32.57 -11.05
CA ASN A 37 -22.66 32.42 -9.64
C ASN A 37 -23.88 31.49 -9.46
N GLU A 38 -23.89 30.39 -10.20
CA GLU A 38 -24.99 29.42 -10.24
C GLU A 38 -25.22 28.75 -8.89
N ASP A 39 -24.13 28.50 -8.15
CA ASP A 39 -24.16 27.86 -6.82
C ASP A 39 -24.32 28.87 -5.66
N ASN A 40 -24.59 30.14 -5.98
CA ASN A 40 -24.72 31.25 -5.02
C ASN A 40 -23.49 31.41 -4.09
N MET A 41 -22.29 31.18 -4.63
CA MET A 41 -21.02 31.32 -3.91
C MET A 41 -20.72 32.76 -3.47
N PHE A 42 -21.33 33.75 -4.13
CA PHE A 42 -21.13 35.17 -3.86
C PHE A 42 -22.43 35.94 -3.75
N VAL A 43 -22.46 36.96 -2.91
CA VAL A 43 -23.58 37.88 -2.71
C VAL A 43 -23.09 39.32 -2.84
N LEU A 44 -23.93 40.19 -3.39
CA LEU A 44 -23.67 41.63 -3.42
C LEU A 44 -24.59 42.34 -2.42
N ASN A 45 -24.00 43.17 -1.57
CA ASN A 45 -24.74 44.09 -0.73
C ASN A 45 -24.50 45.53 -1.20
N THR A 46 -25.57 46.25 -1.54
CA THR A 46 -25.47 47.65 -2.00
C THR A 46 -25.50 48.58 -0.80
N THR A 47 -24.52 49.47 -0.69
CA THR A 47 -24.44 50.47 0.39
C THR A 47 -25.13 51.77 -0.01
N GLU A 48 -25.40 52.62 0.98
CA GLU A 48 -26.03 53.93 0.78
C GLU A 48 -25.20 54.86 -0.14
N ASP A 49 -23.89 54.65 -0.22
CA ASP A 49 -22.95 55.42 -1.07
C ASP A 49 -22.88 54.92 -2.52
N ASN A 50 -23.90 54.18 -3.01
CA ASN A 50 -23.92 53.57 -4.35
C ASN A 50 -22.74 52.63 -4.64
N ARG A 51 -22.19 51.97 -3.62
CA ARG A 51 -21.15 50.93 -3.79
C ARG A 51 -21.77 49.56 -3.57
N ALA A 52 -21.19 48.54 -4.18
CA ALA A 52 -21.55 47.15 -3.91
C ALA A 52 -20.39 46.42 -3.23
N VAL A 53 -20.65 45.93 -2.03
CA VAL A 53 -19.73 45.06 -1.30
C VAL A 53 -19.98 43.63 -1.77
N LEU A 54 -18.94 43.00 -2.30
CA LEU A 54 -18.94 41.60 -2.69
C LEU A 54 -18.59 40.75 -1.48
N LEU A 55 -19.53 39.89 -1.09
CA LEU A 55 -19.45 39.03 0.08
C LEU A 55 -19.43 37.56 -0.34
N VAL A 56 -18.81 36.73 0.49
CA VAL A 56 -18.92 35.27 0.41
C VAL A 56 -20.36 34.85 0.71
N GLY A 57 -21.00 34.14 -0.21
CA GLY A 57 -22.37 33.64 -0.09
C GLY A 57 -22.48 32.21 0.41
N ASN A 58 -21.43 31.40 0.20
CA ASN A 58 -21.37 30.00 0.61
C ASN A 58 -19.91 29.59 0.89
N ARG A 59 -19.68 28.44 1.54
CA ARG A 59 -18.34 27.93 1.89
C ARG A 59 -17.49 27.78 0.63
N LEU A 60 -16.34 28.47 0.60
CA LEU A 60 -15.36 28.35 -0.47
C LEU A 60 -14.39 27.21 -0.14
N ASP A 61 -14.12 26.39 -1.14
CA ASP A 61 -13.23 25.23 -1.10
C ASP A 61 -12.43 25.24 -2.40
N ARG A 62 -11.11 25.38 -2.29
CA ARG A 62 -10.21 25.59 -3.42
C ARG A 62 -9.99 24.29 -4.18
N GLU A 63 -9.99 23.15 -3.49
CA GLU A 63 -9.88 21.79 -4.04
C GLU A 63 -11.03 21.53 -5.02
N THR A 64 -12.22 22.04 -4.74
CA THR A 64 -13.36 22.04 -5.65
C THR A 64 -13.20 23.07 -6.76
N ALA A 65 -12.88 24.33 -6.42
CA ALA A 65 -12.75 25.40 -7.42
C ALA A 65 -11.77 26.51 -6.99
N SER A 66 -10.57 26.48 -7.57
CA SER A 66 -9.52 27.49 -7.35
C SER A 66 -9.84 28.91 -7.88
N GLN A 67 -10.84 29.05 -8.75
CA GLN A 67 -11.16 30.34 -9.35
C GLN A 67 -12.62 30.45 -9.80
N TYR A 68 -13.22 31.62 -9.55
CA TYR A 68 -14.53 32.00 -10.05
C TYR A 68 -14.44 33.20 -10.98
N ILE A 69 -15.29 33.21 -12.01
CA ILE A 69 -15.43 34.32 -12.95
C ILE A 69 -16.89 34.76 -12.96
N ILE A 70 -17.17 35.86 -12.27
CA ILE A 70 -18.53 36.41 -12.16
C ILE A 70 -18.69 37.64 -13.05
N THR A 71 -19.91 37.89 -13.52
CA THR A 71 -20.24 39.14 -14.23
C THR A 71 -21.22 39.96 -13.41
N ILE A 72 -20.83 41.17 -13.07
CA ILE A 72 -21.64 42.11 -12.30
C ILE A 72 -22.17 43.18 -13.25
N LYS A 73 -23.47 43.45 -13.14
CA LYS A 73 -24.15 44.50 -13.90
C LYS A 73 -24.69 45.56 -12.94
N CYS A 74 -24.44 46.83 -13.23
CA CYS A 74 -25.12 47.93 -12.58
C CYS A 74 -26.35 48.37 -13.39
N PHE A 75 -27.38 48.85 -12.70
CA PHE A 75 -28.64 49.29 -13.32
C PHE A 75 -29.27 50.42 -12.50
N LYS A 76 -30.16 51.20 -13.11
CA LYS A 76 -30.92 52.23 -12.38
C LYS A 76 -31.85 51.55 -11.37
N SER A 77 -31.80 51.93 -10.10
CA SER A 77 -32.53 51.25 -9.02
C SER A 77 -34.04 51.09 -9.29
N SER A 78 -34.63 52.02 -10.06
CA SER A 78 -36.05 51.98 -10.46
C SER A 78 -36.41 50.94 -11.54
N ALA A 79 -35.43 50.25 -12.14
CA ALA A 79 -35.62 49.31 -13.25
C ALA A 79 -34.95 47.96 -12.97
N LEU A 80 -35.72 46.97 -12.52
CA LEU A 80 -35.19 45.61 -12.34
C LEU A 80 -34.84 44.99 -13.71
N PRO A 81 -33.64 44.42 -13.91
CA PRO A 81 -33.27 43.83 -15.19
C PRO A 81 -34.22 42.68 -15.57
N SER A 82 -34.81 42.74 -16.76
CA SER A 82 -35.79 41.76 -17.25
C SER A 82 -35.19 40.41 -17.66
N SER A 83 -33.86 40.30 -17.77
CA SER A 83 -33.17 39.03 -17.99
C SER A 83 -31.91 38.94 -17.13
N LEU A 84 -31.88 37.98 -16.22
CA LEU A 84 -30.80 37.80 -15.25
C LEU A 84 -29.62 36.96 -15.79
N ARG A 85 -29.71 36.40 -17.00
CA ARG A 85 -28.71 35.48 -17.56
C ARG A 85 -28.41 35.82 -19.02
N LYS A 86 -27.40 36.65 -19.25
CA LYS A 86 -26.86 36.95 -20.58
C LYS A 86 -25.33 36.77 -20.55
N PRO A 87 -24.70 36.34 -21.66
CA PRO A 87 -23.25 36.27 -21.74
C PRO A 87 -22.65 37.68 -21.59
N TYR A 88 -21.48 37.76 -20.93
CA TYR A 88 -20.80 39.02 -20.67
C TYR A 88 -20.58 39.83 -21.95
N ASN A 89 -21.09 41.06 -21.98
CA ASN A 89 -20.86 41.98 -23.07
C ASN A 89 -19.82 43.03 -22.66
N ARG A 90 -18.58 42.85 -23.13
CA ARG A 90 -17.48 43.80 -22.86
C ARG A 90 -17.73 45.22 -23.38
N GLN A 91 -18.63 45.39 -24.35
CA GLN A 91 -18.99 46.71 -24.88
C GLN A 91 -20.06 47.41 -24.05
N ASP A 92 -20.75 46.72 -23.14
CA ASP A 92 -21.71 47.32 -22.22
C ASP A 92 -20.97 47.93 -21.02
N PRO A 93 -20.93 49.27 -20.86
CA PRO A 93 -20.23 49.91 -19.76
C PRO A 93 -20.88 49.63 -18.39
N SER A 94 -22.12 49.12 -18.38
CA SER A 94 -22.80 48.70 -17.15
C SER A 94 -22.37 47.32 -16.67
N GLU A 95 -21.60 46.56 -17.46
CA GLU A 95 -21.14 45.21 -17.11
C GLU A 95 -19.64 45.13 -16.84
N ARG A 96 -19.28 44.40 -15.78
CA ARG A 96 -17.90 44.11 -15.43
C ARG A 96 -17.71 42.66 -15.04
N GLN A 97 -16.79 41.99 -15.70
CA GLN A 97 -16.35 40.65 -15.31
C GLN A 97 -15.26 40.75 -14.24
N ILE A 98 -15.43 40.01 -13.14
CA ILE A 98 -14.51 39.95 -12.02
C ILE A 98 -13.99 38.52 -11.88
N ARG A 99 -12.67 38.41 -11.83
CA ARG A 99 -11.97 37.17 -11.51
C ARG A 99 -11.66 37.14 -10.01
N ILE A 100 -12.20 36.14 -9.33
CA ILE A 100 -11.98 35.87 -7.90
C ILE A 100 -11.11 34.62 -7.83
N ARG A 101 -9.91 34.75 -7.24
CA ARG A 101 -9.03 33.63 -6.96
C ARG A 101 -9.26 33.18 -5.53
N VAL A 102 -9.37 31.88 -5.31
CA VAL A 102 -9.38 31.29 -3.97
C VAL A 102 -7.92 30.97 -3.61
N SER A 103 -7.42 31.51 -2.51
CA SER A 103 -6.08 31.18 -1.99
C SER A 103 -6.17 29.99 -1.04
N ASP A 104 -5.16 29.13 -1.15
CA ASP A 104 -4.99 27.89 -0.38
C ASP A 104 -4.91 28.16 1.12
N VAL A 105 -5.60 27.32 1.90
CA VAL A 105 -5.43 27.18 3.35
C VAL A 105 -5.16 25.72 3.64
N ASP A 106 -4.16 25.44 4.50
CA ASP A 106 -3.78 24.08 4.92
C ASP A 106 -4.91 23.45 5.78
N ASP A 107 -5.93 22.91 5.11
CA ASP A 107 -7.13 22.31 5.73
C ASP A 107 -7.29 20.81 5.41
N ASN A 108 -6.47 20.28 4.49
CA ASN A 108 -6.37 18.86 4.22
C ASN A 108 -5.18 18.24 4.97
N LEU A 109 -5.20 16.92 5.09
CA LEU A 109 -4.11 16.16 5.68
C LEU A 109 -3.53 15.19 4.66
N PRO A 110 -2.25 14.78 4.81
CA PRO A 110 -1.64 13.83 3.90
C PRO A 110 -2.41 12.53 3.86
N GLN A 111 -2.84 12.11 2.68
CA GLN A 111 -3.53 10.86 2.48
C GLN A 111 -2.56 9.81 1.92
N PHE A 112 -2.38 8.70 2.63
CA PHE A 112 -1.64 7.55 2.08
C PHE A 112 -2.37 6.96 0.88
N SER A 113 -1.61 6.55 -0.14
CA SER A 113 -2.18 5.81 -1.28
C SER A 113 -2.78 4.47 -0.85
N ASP A 114 -2.10 3.80 0.10
CA ASP A 114 -2.54 2.54 0.70
C ASP A 114 -2.46 2.62 2.23
N ASN A 115 -3.61 2.62 2.91
CA ASN A 115 -3.67 2.73 4.37
C ASN A 115 -3.22 1.44 5.10
N ASN A 116 -3.34 0.29 4.44
CA ASN A 116 -3.02 -1.01 5.00
C ASN A 116 -2.22 -1.82 3.98
N VAL A 117 -0.90 -1.89 4.17
CA VAL A 117 -0.02 -2.66 3.28
C VAL A 117 0.41 -3.93 3.98
N THR A 118 0.25 -5.06 3.30
CA THR A 118 0.70 -6.35 3.81
C THR A 118 1.69 -6.97 2.84
N LEU A 119 2.89 -7.25 3.34
CA LEU A 119 3.98 -7.83 2.57
C LEU A 119 4.67 -8.96 3.35
N GLY A 120 5.42 -9.80 2.64
CA GLY A 120 6.28 -10.80 3.28
C GLY A 120 7.76 -10.46 3.08
N VAL A 121 8.62 -11.00 3.93
CA VAL A 121 10.07 -10.87 3.86
C VAL A 121 10.72 -12.19 4.26
N ARG A 122 11.78 -12.60 3.55
CA ARG A 122 12.47 -13.84 3.89
C ARG A 122 13.32 -13.68 5.15
N VAL A 123 13.43 -14.75 5.94
CA VAL A 123 14.32 -14.79 7.12
C VAL A 123 15.79 -14.50 6.79
N ASN A 124 16.23 -14.91 5.59
CA ASN A 124 17.60 -14.76 5.09
C ASN A 124 17.79 -13.50 4.25
N VAL A 125 16.83 -12.57 4.26
CA VAL A 125 16.99 -11.29 3.58
C VAL A 125 18.22 -10.55 4.13
N PRO A 126 19.08 -9.96 3.28
CA PRO A 126 20.16 -9.10 3.74
C PRO A 126 19.63 -7.91 4.54
N VAL A 127 20.45 -7.40 5.45
CA VAL A 127 20.22 -6.07 6.05
C VAL A 127 20.33 -5.02 4.96
N ASP A 128 19.59 -3.93 5.11
CA ASP A 128 19.48 -2.81 4.16
C ASP A 128 18.81 -3.18 2.83
N THR A 129 17.86 -4.12 2.88
CA THR A 129 17.02 -4.47 1.73
C THR A 129 15.75 -3.61 1.71
N LEU A 130 15.47 -2.97 0.58
CA LEU A 130 14.21 -2.24 0.33
C LEU A 130 13.02 -3.20 0.33
N LEU A 131 12.02 -2.91 1.16
CA LEU A 131 10.79 -3.70 1.28
C LEU A 131 9.60 -3.04 0.59
N LEU A 132 9.43 -1.74 0.81
CA LEU A 132 8.29 -0.95 0.36
C LEU A 132 8.70 0.51 0.26
N THR A 133 8.13 1.23 -0.70
CA THR A 133 8.16 2.70 -0.75
C THR A 133 6.74 3.18 -0.50
N LEU A 134 6.55 3.89 0.62
CA LEU A 134 5.27 4.51 0.96
C LEU A 134 5.02 5.71 0.05
N SER A 135 3.75 5.99 -0.20
CA SER A 135 3.32 7.20 -0.89
C SER A 135 2.14 7.81 -0.15
N ALA A 136 2.20 9.12 0.04
CA ALA A 136 1.11 9.94 0.54
C ALA A 136 1.06 11.23 -0.25
N THR A 137 -0.13 11.79 -0.39
CA THR A 137 -0.41 13.01 -1.14
C THR A 137 -1.29 13.93 -0.31
N ASP A 138 -0.97 15.22 -0.32
CA ASP A 138 -1.85 16.25 0.20
C ASP A 138 -2.60 16.92 -0.96
N LEU A 139 -3.84 17.36 -0.71
CA LEU A 139 -4.68 18.04 -1.70
C LEU A 139 -4.40 19.55 -1.75
N ASP A 140 -3.86 20.09 -0.67
CA ASP A 140 -3.48 21.51 -0.56
C ASP A 140 -2.30 21.79 -1.50
N VAL A 141 -2.43 22.83 -2.33
CA VAL A 141 -1.43 23.09 -3.38
C VAL A 141 -0.15 23.69 -2.80
N ASP A 142 -0.27 24.48 -1.74
CA ASP A 142 0.86 25.09 -1.05
C ASP A 142 1.31 24.25 0.17
N ALA A 143 0.88 22.98 0.24
CA ALA A 143 1.28 22.03 1.25
C ALA A 143 2.80 21.90 1.40
N ALA A 144 3.27 21.81 2.65
CA ALA A 144 4.67 21.52 2.92
C ALA A 144 5.04 20.08 2.50
N PRO A 145 6.34 19.78 2.29
CA PRO A 145 6.78 18.42 2.00
C PRO A 145 6.38 17.44 3.10
N ILE A 146 5.81 16.30 2.71
CA ILE A 146 5.39 15.24 3.62
C ILE A 146 6.62 14.55 4.22
N SER A 147 6.59 14.36 5.53
CA SER A 147 7.58 13.61 6.28
C SER A 147 6.97 12.35 6.91
N PHE A 148 7.66 11.22 6.78
CA PHE A 148 7.24 9.93 7.29
C PHE A 148 7.98 9.54 8.58
N GLN A 149 7.28 8.91 9.53
CA GLN A 149 7.86 8.45 10.78
C GLN A 149 7.28 7.11 11.22
N ILE A 150 8.13 6.20 11.74
CA ILE A 150 7.66 4.98 12.41
C ILE A 150 7.30 5.34 13.85
N GLU A 151 6.03 5.19 14.22
CA GLU A 151 5.50 5.52 15.54
C GLU A 151 5.64 4.35 16.51
N SER A 152 5.37 3.14 16.03
CA SER A 152 5.54 1.94 16.84
C SER A 152 5.77 0.70 15.99
N ILE A 153 6.47 -0.28 16.57
CA ILE A 153 6.74 -1.57 15.97
C ILE A 153 6.31 -2.66 16.95
N LYS A 154 5.45 -3.55 16.48
CA LYS A 154 5.01 -4.73 17.23
C LYS A 154 5.44 -6.00 16.50
N PHE A 155 5.77 -7.06 17.23
CA PHE A 155 5.97 -8.40 16.69
C PHE A 155 4.95 -9.36 17.32
N ASN A 156 4.17 -10.04 16.49
CA ASN A 156 3.06 -10.91 16.95
C ASN A 156 2.15 -10.22 17.98
N ASN A 157 1.86 -8.93 17.76
CA ASN A 157 1.08 -8.04 18.65
C ASN A 157 1.75 -7.63 19.97
N PHE A 158 3.00 -8.03 20.23
CA PHE A 158 3.79 -7.57 21.37
C PHE A 158 4.68 -6.39 20.97
N ALA A 159 4.69 -5.32 21.77
CA ALA A 159 5.58 -4.18 21.54
C ALA A 159 7.05 -4.62 21.65
N LEU A 160 7.88 -4.11 20.74
CA LEU A 160 9.32 -4.34 20.76
C LEU A 160 10.05 -3.22 21.50
N SER A 161 11.31 -3.47 21.85
CA SER A 161 12.16 -2.46 22.49
C SER A 161 12.42 -1.29 21.55
N GLU A 162 12.11 -0.08 21.98
CA GLU A 162 12.39 1.16 21.23
C GLU A 162 13.89 1.45 21.08
N ASN A 163 14.75 0.83 21.91
CA ASN A 163 16.20 1.01 21.85
C ASN A 163 16.85 0.29 20.66
N LYS A 164 16.11 -0.58 19.96
CA LYS A 164 16.61 -1.34 18.83
C LYS A 164 15.87 -0.96 17.55
N THR A 165 16.63 -0.62 16.51
CA THR A 165 16.09 -0.35 15.18
C THR A 165 15.86 -1.69 14.45
N TYR A 166 14.61 -2.02 14.12
CA TYR A 166 14.27 -3.23 13.37
C TYR A 166 14.14 -2.95 11.87
N PHE A 167 13.60 -1.78 11.53
CA PHE A 167 13.41 -1.26 10.18
C PHE A 167 13.91 0.18 10.13
N SER A 168 14.46 0.59 8.99
CA SER A 168 14.77 2.00 8.71
C SER A 168 13.72 2.54 7.75
N LEU A 169 13.21 3.73 8.05
CA LEU A 169 12.31 4.49 7.18
C LEU A 169 13.00 5.80 6.81
N ASP A 170 13.15 6.04 5.52
CA ASP A 170 13.54 7.37 5.03
C ASP A 170 12.34 8.32 5.16
N ASN A 171 12.56 9.45 5.83
CA ASN A 171 11.49 10.39 6.16
C ASN A 171 10.96 11.14 4.92
N SER A 172 11.72 11.23 3.83
CA SER A 172 11.40 12.04 2.66
C SER A 172 10.96 11.19 1.48
N THR A 173 11.58 10.02 1.29
CA THR A 173 11.28 9.12 0.18
C THR A 173 10.23 8.07 0.53
N GLY A 174 9.97 7.83 1.82
CA GLY A 174 9.06 6.79 2.27
C GLY A 174 9.60 5.37 2.11
N GLU A 175 10.89 5.20 1.80
CA GLU A 175 11.51 3.87 1.67
C GLU A 175 11.67 3.18 3.03
N ILE A 176 11.02 2.02 3.18
CA ILE A 176 11.19 1.11 4.31
C ILE A 176 12.22 0.05 3.93
N ARG A 177 13.27 -0.07 4.74
CA ARG A 177 14.36 -1.05 4.56
C ARG A 177 14.59 -1.87 5.82
N THR A 178 15.17 -3.05 5.67
CA THR A 178 15.53 -3.92 6.79
C THR A 178 16.72 -3.35 7.56
N ALA A 179 16.62 -3.18 8.89
CA ALA A 179 17.75 -2.69 9.70
C ALA A 179 18.47 -3.81 10.48
N THR A 180 17.84 -4.99 10.61
CA THR A 180 18.38 -6.13 11.35
C THR A 180 18.10 -7.46 10.64
N SER A 181 18.79 -8.51 11.08
CA SER A 181 18.53 -9.88 10.62
C SER A 181 17.12 -10.34 11.00
N MET A 182 16.39 -10.89 10.04
CA MET A 182 15.02 -11.39 10.22
C MET A 182 14.97 -12.82 10.80
N THR A 183 16.10 -13.50 10.92
CA THR A 183 16.20 -14.88 11.43
C THR A 183 15.53 -15.09 12.80
N PRO A 184 15.69 -14.22 13.81
CA PRO A 184 15.05 -14.40 15.13
C PRO A 184 13.52 -14.28 15.10
N PHE A 185 12.98 -13.70 14.04
CA PHE A 185 11.55 -13.37 13.89
C PHE A 185 10.82 -14.35 12.97
N SER A 186 11.44 -15.48 12.67
CA SER A 186 10.90 -16.48 11.76
C SER A 186 9.49 -16.92 12.12
N ASP A 187 8.65 -17.15 11.11
CA ASP A 187 7.29 -17.69 11.27
C ASP A 187 6.40 -16.76 12.12
N GLY A 188 6.66 -15.45 12.11
CA GLY A 188 5.88 -14.41 12.76
C GLY A 188 5.62 -13.21 11.85
N PHE A 189 5.10 -12.12 12.40
CA PHE A 189 4.86 -10.89 11.66
C PHE A 189 5.14 -9.65 12.49
N PHE A 190 5.63 -8.61 11.81
CA PHE A 190 5.71 -7.26 12.35
C PHE A 190 4.48 -6.46 11.96
N THR A 191 4.05 -5.57 12.84
CA THR A 191 3.06 -4.53 12.54
C THR A 191 3.70 -3.19 12.86
N LEU A 192 3.88 -2.38 11.84
CA LEU A 192 4.42 -1.02 11.92
C LEU A 192 3.26 -0.04 11.81
N SER A 193 3.19 0.88 12.78
CA SER A 193 2.34 2.06 12.68
C SER A 193 3.20 3.19 12.15
N ILE A 194 2.90 3.69 10.96
CA ILE A 194 3.64 4.77 10.32
C ILE A 194 2.75 5.99 10.24
N SER A 195 3.31 7.17 10.51
CA SER A 195 2.65 8.45 10.33
C SER A 195 3.21 9.20 9.12
N ALA A 196 2.34 9.97 8.46
CA ALA A 196 2.69 10.99 7.49
C ALA A 196 2.28 12.36 8.06
N MET A 197 3.15 13.35 7.91
CA MET A 197 2.90 14.71 8.39
C MET A 197 3.58 15.76 7.51
N ASN A 198 2.84 16.80 7.16
CA ASN A 198 3.28 18.08 6.59
C ASN A 198 2.68 19.27 7.37
N SER A 199 1.62 19.00 8.14
CA SER A 199 0.86 19.89 9.01
C SER A 199 0.96 19.41 10.48
N PRO A 200 0.58 20.21 11.50
CA PRO A 200 0.56 19.76 12.91
C PRO A 200 -0.15 18.42 13.17
N ASN A 201 -1.15 18.08 12.37
CA ASN A 201 -1.89 16.83 12.48
C ASN A 201 -1.25 15.71 11.65
N ARG A 202 -1.42 14.46 12.11
CA ARG A 202 -0.80 13.28 11.52
C ARG A 202 -1.86 12.33 10.98
N THR A 203 -1.59 11.74 9.83
CA THR A 203 -2.33 10.57 9.34
C THR A 203 -1.51 9.31 9.55
N TYR A 204 -2.19 8.17 9.64
CA TYR A 204 -1.56 6.91 9.99
C TYR A 204 -1.85 5.82 8.96
N ALA A 205 -0.84 5.01 8.66
CA ALA A 205 -0.95 3.79 7.88
C ALA A 205 -0.36 2.60 8.66
N THR A 206 -0.89 1.42 8.41
CA THR A 206 -0.41 0.18 9.02
C THR A 206 0.32 -0.65 7.97
N VAL A 207 1.57 -1.01 8.25
CA VAL A 207 2.35 -1.93 7.42
C VAL A 207 2.58 -3.23 8.18
N LYS A 208 2.09 -4.34 7.63
CA LYS A 208 2.21 -5.67 8.21
C LYS A 208 3.18 -6.52 7.40
N ILE A 209 4.25 -6.98 8.05
CA ILE A 209 5.38 -7.66 7.42
C ILE A 209 5.49 -9.08 7.95
N PHE A 210 5.15 -10.09 7.14
CA PHE A 210 5.30 -11.50 7.49
C PHE A 210 6.72 -11.98 7.27
N VAL A 211 7.32 -12.63 8.27
CA VAL A 211 8.68 -13.16 8.17
C VAL A 211 8.63 -14.64 7.83
N VAL A 212 9.05 -14.98 6.61
CA VAL A 212 8.89 -16.33 6.06
C VAL A 212 10.20 -17.06 5.82
N ARG A 213 10.17 -18.35 6.12
CA ARG A 213 11.23 -19.30 5.75
C ARG A 213 11.00 -19.80 4.33
N GLU A 214 12.08 -20.21 3.65
CA GLU A 214 11.99 -20.80 2.31
C GLU A 214 11.07 -22.02 2.25
N ARG A 215 10.97 -22.80 3.34
CA ARG A 215 10.07 -23.95 3.45
C ARG A 215 8.58 -23.59 3.36
N GLY A 216 8.24 -22.33 3.59
CA GLY A 216 6.89 -21.78 3.52
C GLY A 216 6.59 -21.09 2.19
N LEU A 217 7.50 -21.14 1.22
CA LEU A 217 7.36 -20.51 -0.09
C LEU A 217 7.02 -21.53 -1.18
N LEU A 218 6.20 -21.08 -2.13
CA LEU A 218 6.00 -21.75 -3.40
C LEU A 218 6.81 -21.04 -4.48
N LYS A 219 7.07 -21.71 -5.60
CA LYS A 219 7.70 -21.14 -6.79
C LYS A 219 6.84 -21.39 -8.02
N PHE A 220 6.74 -20.37 -8.86
CA PHE A 220 6.32 -20.53 -10.24
C PHE A 220 7.51 -21.00 -11.07
N VAL A 221 7.28 -21.96 -11.95
CA VAL A 221 8.25 -22.39 -12.96
C VAL A 221 7.77 -21.88 -14.32
N PHE A 222 8.46 -20.89 -14.87
CA PHE A 222 8.16 -20.32 -16.19
C PHE A 222 9.05 -20.94 -17.25
N SER A 223 8.51 -21.25 -18.43
CA SER A 223 9.30 -21.67 -19.61
C SER A 223 9.82 -20.48 -20.41
N ARG A 224 10.35 -19.49 -19.70
CA ARG A 224 10.99 -18.29 -20.25
C ARG A 224 12.21 -17.92 -19.41
N PRO A 225 13.21 -17.25 -19.99
CA PRO A 225 14.38 -16.80 -19.26
C PRO A 225 14.04 -15.66 -18.28
N PRO A 226 14.87 -15.42 -17.24
CA PRO A 226 14.53 -14.47 -16.17
C PRO A 226 14.34 -13.02 -16.64
N ALA A 227 15.03 -12.60 -17.70
CA ALA A 227 14.90 -11.26 -18.25
C ALA A 227 13.48 -10.97 -18.75
N ASP A 228 12.90 -11.91 -19.51
CA ASP A 228 11.54 -11.80 -20.04
C ASP A 228 10.50 -11.89 -18.93
N VAL A 229 10.71 -12.81 -17.99
CA VAL A 229 9.81 -12.97 -16.84
C VAL A 229 9.76 -11.68 -16.02
N ARG A 230 10.90 -11.05 -15.71
CA ARG A 230 10.95 -9.78 -14.96
C ARG A 230 10.15 -8.66 -15.61
N GLN A 231 10.16 -8.57 -16.94
CA GLN A 231 9.37 -7.56 -17.66
C GLN A 231 7.87 -7.83 -17.57
N SER A 232 7.46 -9.10 -17.63
CA SER A 232 6.04 -9.50 -17.58
C SER A 232 5.48 -9.66 -16.15
N LEU A 233 6.35 -9.74 -15.15
CA LEU A 233 6.00 -10.07 -13.76
C LEU A 233 4.99 -9.10 -13.12
N PRO A 234 5.08 -7.77 -13.29
CA PRO A 234 4.10 -6.85 -12.69
C PRO A 234 2.68 -7.12 -13.20
N LYS A 235 2.55 -7.37 -14.51
CA LYS A 235 1.25 -7.69 -15.13
C LYS A 235 0.74 -9.06 -14.71
N PHE A 236 1.62 -10.07 -14.67
CA PHE A 236 1.29 -11.40 -14.15
C PHE A 236 0.77 -11.32 -12.71
N ARG A 237 1.44 -10.54 -11.85
CA ARG A 237 1.04 -10.35 -10.45
C ARG A 237 -0.38 -9.80 -10.36
N GLN A 238 -0.65 -8.72 -11.09
CA GLN A 238 -1.97 -8.09 -11.11
C GLN A 238 -3.08 -9.03 -11.61
N GLU A 239 -2.81 -9.82 -12.66
CA GLU A 239 -3.78 -10.78 -13.18
C GLU A 239 -4.06 -11.92 -12.19
N ILE A 240 -3.03 -12.47 -11.54
CA ILE A 240 -3.20 -13.50 -10.49
C ILE A 240 -3.97 -12.93 -9.30
N GLU A 241 -3.58 -11.78 -8.76
CA GLU A 241 -4.24 -11.12 -7.62
C GLU A 241 -5.73 -10.89 -7.90
N LYS A 242 -6.08 -10.53 -9.13
CA LYS A 242 -7.48 -10.34 -9.55
C LYS A 242 -8.25 -11.66 -9.70
N ALA A 243 -7.59 -12.74 -10.12
CA ALA A 243 -8.21 -14.05 -10.31
C ALA A 243 -8.34 -14.86 -9.00
N LEU A 244 -7.67 -14.43 -7.92
CA LEU A 244 -7.80 -15.04 -6.61
C LEU A 244 -9.20 -14.77 -6.02
N ALA A 245 -9.81 -15.81 -5.46
CA ALA A 245 -11.11 -15.70 -4.78
C ALA A 245 -11.04 -15.03 -3.39
N VAL A 246 -9.83 -14.66 -2.94
CA VAL A 246 -9.56 -14.06 -1.63
C VAL A 246 -8.70 -12.80 -1.83
N PRO A 247 -8.91 -11.75 -1.02
CA PRO A 247 -8.06 -10.56 -1.06
C PRO A 247 -6.66 -10.92 -0.53
N ALA A 248 -5.75 -11.22 -1.45
CA ALA A 248 -4.37 -11.57 -1.13
C ALA A 248 -3.43 -10.94 -2.17
N SER A 249 -2.32 -10.39 -1.68
CA SER A 249 -1.21 -9.91 -2.51
C SER A 249 -0.25 -11.05 -2.83
N LEU A 250 0.27 -11.05 -4.05
CA LEU A 250 1.27 -12.00 -4.51
C LEU A 250 2.66 -11.39 -4.36
N ASN A 251 3.36 -11.77 -3.29
CA ASN A 251 4.71 -11.27 -3.01
C ASN A 251 5.75 -12.18 -3.65
N VAL A 252 6.38 -11.70 -4.71
CA VAL A 252 7.45 -12.41 -5.43
C VAL A 252 8.81 -11.93 -4.93
N TYR A 253 9.69 -12.87 -4.61
CA TYR A 253 10.96 -12.57 -3.96
C TYR A 253 12.20 -12.75 -4.83
N ASP A 254 12.16 -13.63 -5.82
CA ASP A 254 13.26 -13.83 -6.77
C ASP A 254 12.75 -14.17 -8.16
N THR A 255 13.65 -13.96 -9.12
CA THR A 255 13.52 -14.41 -10.50
C THR A 255 14.88 -14.88 -10.94
N GLN A 256 15.09 -16.19 -10.90
CA GLN A 256 16.38 -16.83 -11.17
C GLN A 256 16.19 -18.01 -12.12
N PHE A 257 17.28 -18.44 -12.77
CA PHE A 257 17.26 -19.63 -13.62
C PHE A 257 16.75 -20.84 -12.84
N HIS A 258 15.94 -21.65 -13.49
CA HIS A 258 15.35 -22.82 -12.86
C HIS A 258 16.43 -23.87 -12.57
N ALA A 259 16.61 -24.21 -11.30
CA ALA A 259 17.45 -25.34 -10.89
C ALA A 259 16.63 -26.63 -10.91
N LYS A 260 17.10 -27.62 -11.67
CA LYS A 260 16.54 -28.98 -11.70
C LYS A 260 16.91 -29.76 -10.43
N LEU A 261 16.27 -30.92 -10.25
CA LEU A 261 16.47 -31.80 -9.09
C LEU A 261 17.92 -32.29 -8.94
N ASP A 262 18.66 -32.38 -10.04
CA ASP A 262 20.07 -32.79 -10.08
C ASP A 262 21.05 -31.64 -9.81
N GLY A 263 20.54 -30.42 -9.57
CA GLY A 263 21.34 -29.22 -9.36
C GLY A 263 21.80 -28.52 -10.63
N SER A 264 21.48 -29.06 -11.82
CA SER A 264 21.75 -28.39 -13.09
C SER A 264 20.81 -27.20 -13.29
N LEU A 265 21.32 -26.14 -13.93
CA LEU A 265 20.53 -24.96 -14.26
C LEU A 265 19.94 -25.08 -15.67
N ASP A 266 18.65 -24.80 -15.79
CA ASP A 266 17.97 -24.64 -17.05
C ASP A 266 17.91 -23.14 -17.42
N PHE A 267 18.71 -22.74 -18.41
CA PHE A 267 18.77 -21.36 -18.86
C PHE A 267 17.54 -20.92 -19.68
N SER A 268 16.72 -21.86 -20.12
CA SER A 268 15.47 -21.59 -20.84
C SER A 268 14.27 -21.35 -19.92
N SER A 269 14.43 -21.63 -18.63
CA SER A 269 13.35 -21.62 -17.65
C SER A 269 13.70 -20.77 -16.43
N THR A 270 12.68 -20.20 -15.78
CA THR A 270 12.82 -19.36 -14.58
C THR A 270 12.07 -19.97 -13.43
N SER A 271 12.71 -20.06 -12.26
CA SER A 271 12.03 -20.26 -10.99
C SER A 271 11.89 -18.95 -10.24
N SER A 272 10.69 -18.70 -9.74
CA SER A 272 10.37 -17.48 -8.99
C SER A 272 9.59 -17.81 -7.72
N CYS A 273 10.26 -17.71 -6.58
CA CYS A 273 9.70 -17.96 -5.26
C CYS A 273 8.78 -16.82 -4.85
N PHE A 274 7.64 -17.18 -4.26
CA PHE A 274 6.59 -16.26 -3.87
C PHE A 274 5.85 -16.71 -2.60
N GLN A 275 5.11 -15.78 -2.03
CA GLN A 275 4.13 -16.00 -0.99
C GLN A 275 2.83 -15.26 -1.32
N LEU A 276 1.68 -15.86 -1.01
CA LEU A 276 0.42 -15.13 -0.95
C LEU A 276 0.21 -14.58 0.44
N VAL A 277 -0.13 -13.30 0.54
CA VAL A 277 -0.30 -12.61 1.81
C VAL A 277 -1.64 -11.87 1.79
N GLY A 278 -2.59 -12.30 2.63
CA GLY A 278 -3.85 -11.59 2.86
C GLY A 278 -3.87 -10.93 4.23
N ASP A 279 -5.06 -10.68 4.77
CA ASP A 279 -5.24 -10.16 6.15
C ASP A 279 -4.53 -11.01 7.21
N ARG A 280 -4.50 -12.32 6.96
CA ARG A 280 -3.69 -13.32 7.67
C ARG A 280 -2.65 -13.93 6.73
N GLY A 281 -1.58 -14.44 7.32
CA GLY A 281 -0.64 -15.30 6.58
C GLY A 281 -1.39 -16.53 6.09
N LEU A 282 -1.33 -16.79 4.78
CA LEU A 282 -1.84 -18.02 4.19
C LEU A 282 -0.81 -19.13 4.43
N ASP A 283 -1.26 -20.27 4.92
CA ASP A 283 -0.38 -21.44 5.08
C ASP A 283 -0.06 -22.05 3.70
N LEU A 284 1.05 -22.77 3.62
CA LEU A 284 1.54 -23.35 2.37
C LEU A 284 0.50 -24.27 1.72
N LYS A 285 -0.25 -25.06 2.51
CA LYS A 285 -1.34 -25.89 1.99
C LYS A 285 -2.49 -25.08 1.41
N GLU A 286 -2.79 -23.93 2.00
CA GLU A 286 -3.83 -23.03 1.49
C GLU A 286 -3.39 -22.43 0.16
N MET A 287 -2.14 -21.96 0.09
CA MET A 287 -1.56 -21.45 -1.16
C MET A 287 -1.52 -22.51 -2.27
N GLU A 288 -1.10 -23.73 -1.95
CA GLU A 288 -1.10 -24.85 -2.89
C GLU A 288 -2.51 -25.10 -3.41
N ASN A 289 -3.51 -25.13 -2.53
CA ASN A 289 -4.90 -25.33 -2.91
C ASN A 289 -5.47 -24.20 -3.78
N LEU A 290 -5.01 -22.95 -3.61
CA LEU A 290 -5.50 -21.81 -4.39
C LEU A 290 -4.88 -21.76 -5.79
N LEU A 291 -3.61 -22.14 -5.92
CA LEU A 291 -2.83 -21.98 -7.13
C LEU A 291 -2.59 -23.31 -7.89
N GLN A 292 -3.19 -24.41 -7.42
CA GLN A 292 -3.06 -25.71 -8.06
C GLN A 292 -3.60 -25.67 -9.51
N PRO A 293 -2.79 -26.08 -10.50
CA PRO A 293 -3.23 -26.18 -11.88
C PRO A 293 -4.49 -27.05 -12.03
N GLY A 294 -5.43 -26.62 -12.87
CA GLY A 294 -6.68 -27.33 -13.16
C GLY A 294 -7.83 -27.06 -12.19
N ARG A 295 -7.61 -26.25 -11.14
CA ARG A 295 -8.64 -25.95 -10.14
C ARG A 295 -9.41 -24.66 -10.41
N ASN A 296 -8.75 -23.66 -10.97
CA ASN A 296 -9.38 -22.38 -11.34
C ASN A 296 -9.05 -22.08 -12.81
N VAL A 297 -10.10 -22.12 -13.64
CA VAL A 297 -10.02 -21.92 -15.09
C VAL A 297 -9.43 -20.56 -15.46
N GLU A 298 -9.66 -19.52 -14.65
CA GLU A 298 -9.11 -18.19 -14.91
C GLU A 298 -7.60 -18.16 -14.64
N ILE A 299 -7.16 -18.76 -13.54
CA ILE A 299 -5.74 -18.91 -13.21
C ILE A 299 -5.02 -19.77 -14.25
N ASP A 300 -5.64 -20.86 -14.71
CA ASP A 300 -5.06 -21.72 -15.74
C ASP A 300 -4.86 -20.98 -17.08
N LYS A 301 -5.80 -20.07 -17.43
CA LYS A 301 -5.62 -19.18 -18.59
C LYS A 301 -4.43 -18.25 -18.38
N ILE A 302 -4.29 -17.66 -17.19
CA ILE A 302 -3.13 -16.81 -16.88
C ILE A 302 -1.83 -17.61 -16.98
N TYR A 303 -1.78 -18.84 -16.44
CA TYR A 303 -0.62 -19.73 -16.57
C TYR A 303 -0.26 -19.98 -18.03
N SER A 304 -1.25 -20.24 -18.89
CA SER A 304 -1.00 -20.42 -20.33
C SER A 304 -0.48 -19.15 -21.00
N ASN A 305 -1.03 -17.97 -20.65
CA ASN A 305 -0.64 -16.68 -21.22
C ASN A 305 0.80 -16.28 -20.85
N PHE A 306 1.22 -16.61 -19.63
CA PHE A 306 2.55 -16.27 -19.10
C PHE A 306 3.55 -17.43 -19.14
N ASN A 307 3.21 -18.55 -19.80
CA ASN A 307 4.09 -19.71 -19.93
C ASN A 307 4.53 -20.32 -18.57
N VAL A 308 3.62 -20.36 -17.60
CA VAL A 308 3.83 -21.08 -16.34
C VAL A 308 3.65 -22.57 -16.60
N GLN A 309 4.70 -23.36 -16.37
CA GLN A 309 4.70 -24.81 -16.50
C GLN A 309 4.15 -25.50 -15.25
N ASP A 310 4.55 -25.04 -14.07
CA ASP A 310 4.23 -25.70 -12.81
C ASP A 310 4.33 -24.76 -11.60
N VAL A 311 3.67 -25.15 -10.51
CA VAL A 311 3.73 -24.50 -9.20
C VAL A 311 4.25 -25.52 -8.18
N GLN A 312 5.45 -25.27 -7.66
CA GLN A 312 6.16 -26.20 -6.79
C GLN A 312 6.57 -25.55 -5.48
N ARG A 313 7.07 -26.31 -4.52
CA ARG A 313 7.71 -25.75 -3.32
C ARG A 313 9.11 -25.20 -3.65
N CYS A 314 9.51 -24.11 -3.00
CA CYS A 314 10.87 -23.58 -3.16
C CYS A 314 11.94 -24.52 -2.60
N THR A 315 11.69 -25.08 -1.41
CA THR A 315 12.59 -26.07 -0.81
C THR A 315 12.31 -27.46 -1.35
N LEU A 316 13.38 -28.17 -1.73
CA LEU A 316 13.32 -29.61 -1.95
C LEU A 316 12.89 -30.29 -0.66
N GLN A 317 11.82 -31.08 -0.72
CA GLN A 317 11.53 -32.07 0.31
C GLN A 317 12.65 -33.10 0.22
N LEU A 318 13.74 -32.94 0.99
CA LEU A 318 14.60 -34.09 1.24
C LEU A 318 13.68 -35.16 1.81
N GLY A 319 13.48 -36.24 1.06
CA GLY A 319 12.75 -37.39 1.55
C GLY A 319 13.28 -37.72 2.94
N LYS A 320 12.36 -37.94 3.91
CA LYS A 320 12.72 -38.39 5.25
C LYS A 320 13.87 -39.39 5.11
N ALA A 321 14.99 -39.14 5.78
CA ALA A 321 16.13 -40.05 5.76
C ALA A 321 15.61 -41.45 6.14
N GLY A 322 15.39 -42.29 5.13
CA GLY A 322 14.99 -43.66 5.33
C GLY A 322 16.18 -44.37 5.96
N VAL A 323 15.92 -45.21 6.96
CA VAL A 323 16.97 -46.08 7.50
C VAL A 323 17.54 -46.86 6.33
N THR A 324 18.83 -46.64 6.04
CA THR A 324 19.49 -47.31 4.93
C THR A 324 19.58 -48.81 5.23
N TRP A 325 19.60 -49.64 4.19
CA TRP A 325 19.81 -51.08 4.35
C TRP A 325 21.06 -51.40 5.18
N ALA A 326 22.13 -50.63 5.01
CA ALA A 326 23.35 -50.76 5.81
C ALA A 326 23.12 -50.50 7.31
N GLN A 327 22.39 -49.44 7.67
CA GLN A 327 22.04 -49.14 9.07
C GLN A 327 21.17 -50.26 9.67
N LEU A 328 20.25 -50.83 8.88
CA LEU A 328 19.42 -51.96 9.27
C LEU A 328 20.26 -53.22 9.51
N CYS A 329 21.22 -53.51 8.64
CA CYS A 329 22.16 -54.63 8.82
C CYS A 329 23.02 -54.46 10.07
N VAL A 330 23.52 -53.25 10.34
CA VAL A 330 24.31 -52.96 11.56
C VAL A 330 23.49 -53.19 12.83
N LEU A 331 22.21 -52.76 12.84
CA LEU A 331 21.29 -53.03 13.95
C LEU A 331 21.07 -54.54 14.17
N VAL A 332 20.89 -55.31 13.09
CA VAL A 332 20.72 -56.76 13.16
C VAL A 332 21.98 -57.44 13.72
N ILE A 333 23.17 -57.06 13.26
CA ILE A 333 24.44 -57.59 13.76
C ILE A 333 24.61 -57.29 15.25
N ALA A 334 24.32 -56.05 15.68
CA ALA A 334 24.39 -55.67 17.08
C ALA A 334 23.44 -56.51 17.96
N ALA A 335 22.22 -56.78 17.47
CA ALA A 335 21.27 -57.65 18.16
C ALA A 335 21.79 -59.10 18.28
N PHE A 336 22.40 -59.65 17.23
CA PHE A 336 23.01 -60.98 17.26
C PHE A 336 24.17 -61.07 18.24
N ILE A 337 25.05 -60.06 18.28
CA ILE A 337 26.17 -60.01 19.24
C ILE A 337 25.62 -59.95 20.67
N GLY A 338 24.60 -59.12 20.92
CA GLY A 338 23.94 -59.04 22.23
C GLY A 338 23.37 -60.39 22.66
N LEU A 339 22.67 -61.08 21.76
CA LEU A 339 22.05 -62.38 22.03
C LEU A 339 23.10 -63.49 22.25
N ALA A 340 24.17 -63.49 21.46
CA ALA A 340 25.29 -64.41 21.64
C ALA A 340 26.00 -64.18 22.99
N SER A 341 26.17 -62.92 23.41
CA SER A 341 26.79 -62.59 24.69
C SER A 341 25.94 -63.05 25.88
N LEU A 342 24.61 -62.92 25.80
CA LEU A 342 23.69 -63.45 26.81
C LEU A 342 23.75 -64.97 26.91
N VAL A 343 23.72 -65.68 25.78
CA VAL A 343 23.83 -67.15 25.75
C VAL A 343 25.16 -67.61 26.35
N SER A 344 26.27 -66.96 25.96
CA SER A 344 27.59 -67.24 26.53
C SER A 344 27.63 -67.01 28.04
N GLY A 345 27.03 -65.92 28.54
CA GLY A 345 26.91 -65.63 29.97
C GLY A 345 26.13 -66.71 30.71
N CYS A 346 25.00 -67.16 30.16
CA CYS A 346 24.22 -68.27 30.74
C CYS A 346 25.03 -69.57 30.80
N VAL A 347 25.71 -69.95 29.71
CA VAL A 347 26.55 -71.16 29.67
C VAL A 347 27.67 -71.09 30.70
N LEU A 348 28.34 -69.94 30.83
CA LEU A 348 29.37 -69.72 31.86
C LEU A 348 28.79 -69.89 33.26
N CYS A 349 27.65 -69.28 33.56
CA CYS A 349 26.98 -69.46 34.86
C CYS A 349 26.61 -70.93 35.15
N PHE A 350 26.08 -71.65 34.17
CA PHE A 350 25.76 -73.08 34.32
C PHE A 350 27.03 -73.93 34.53
N SER A 351 28.10 -73.65 33.78
CA SER A 351 29.37 -74.36 33.92
C SER A 351 30.05 -74.07 35.26
N TYR A 352 29.96 -72.83 35.76
CA TYR A 352 30.47 -72.43 37.07
C TYR A 352 29.70 -73.12 38.20
N ASN A 353 28.36 -73.12 38.14
CA ASN A 353 27.53 -73.84 39.11
C ASN A 353 27.82 -75.35 39.10
N ARG A 354 28.09 -75.92 37.92
CA ARG A 354 28.49 -77.33 37.79
C ARG A 354 29.88 -77.54 38.40
N TRP A 355 30.86 -76.69 38.14
CA TRP A 355 32.20 -76.76 38.72
C TRP A 355 32.18 -76.67 40.25
N GLN A 356 31.38 -75.76 40.83
CA GLN A 356 31.20 -75.65 42.28
C GLN A 356 30.58 -76.91 42.90
N ARG A 357 29.76 -77.68 42.18
CA ARG A 357 29.20 -78.95 42.67
C ARG A 357 30.19 -80.12 42.64
N PHE A 358 31.28 -80.02 41.89
CA PHE A 358 32.33 -81.05 41.79
C PHE A 358 33.55 -80.78 42.69
N ARG A 359 33.50 -79.71 43.47
CA ARG A 359 34.47 -79.36 44.50
C ARG A 359 33.84 -79.57 45.86
#